data_AF-A0A949FRK9-F1
#
_entry.id   AF-A0A949FRK9-F1
#
_cell.length_a   1.000
_cell.length_b   1.000
_cell.length_c   1.000
_cell.angle_alpha   90.00
_cell.angle_beta   90.00
_cell.angle_gamma   90.00
#
_symmetry.space_group_name_H-M   'P 1'
#
loop_
_entity.id
_entity.type
_entity.pdbx_description
1 polymer ?
#
loop_
_entity_poly.entity_id
_entity_poly.type
_entity_poly.pdbx_seq_one_letter_code
_entity_poly.pdbx_strand_id
1 'polypeptide(L)'
;MRPRHHERHNTRRIGWLRAAVLGANDGIVSTASLILGVAAAHASREAILTAGVASLVAGAMSMAAGEYVSVSSQADMEHAETETERRELETDNAAEHKELANIYIKRGLTPQLATDVAAQLMAHDALDAH
;
A
#
# COMPACT_ATOMS: atom_id res chain seq x y z
N MET A 1 33.77 -4.14 16.47
CA MET A 1 32.34 -3.96 16.19
C MET A 1 32.17 -3.66 14.71
N ARG A 2 31.49 -4.53 13.94
CA ARG A 2 31.11 -4.21 12.55
C ARG A 2 29.91 -3.26 12.58
N PRO A 3 29.88 -2.19 11.76
CA PRO A 3 28.74 -1.28 11.74
C PRO A 3 27.50 -2.04 11.25
N ARG A 4 26.39 -1.93 11.99
CA ARG A 4 25.07 -2.41 11.57
C ARG A 4 24.66 -1.66 10.31
N HIS A 5 24.68 -2.35 9.17
CA HIS A 5 24.11 -1.85 7.93
C HIS A 5 22.59 -1.74 8.13
N HIS A 6 22.09 -0.54 8.40
CA HIS A 6 20.65 -0.29 8.34
C HIS A 6 20.26 -0.16 6.87
N GLU A 7 19.79 -1.25 6.27
CA GLU A 7 19.07 -1.18 5.01
C GLU A 7 17.72 -0.48 5.27
N ARG A 8 17.73 0.85 5.12
CA ARG A 8 16.48 1.61 5.02
C ARG A 8 15.85 1.29 3.67
N HIS A 9 15.07 0.21 3.63
CA HIS A 9 14.16 -0.03 2.52
C HIS A 9 13.19 1.15 2.47
N ASN A 10 13.40 2.03 1.48
CA ASN A 10 12.65 3.26 1.32
C ASN A 10 11.31 2.96 0.63
N THR A 11 10.54 2.03 1.19
CA THR A 11 9.27 1.49 0.65
C THR A 11 8.29 2.60 0.29
N ARG A 12 8.23 3.67 1.09
CA ARG A 12 7.41 4.86 0.79
C ARG A 12 7.83 5.59 -0.49
N ARG A 13 9.14 5.64 -0.81
CA ARG A 13 9.63 6.25 -2.07
C ARG A 13 9.29 5.39 -3.28
N ILE A 14 9.24 4.07 -3.11
CA ILE A 14 8.87 3.14 -4.18
C ILE A 14 7.38 3.33 -4.55
N GLY A 15 6.50 3.49 -3.56
CA GLY A 15 5.08 3.75 -3.79
C GLY A 15 4.82 5.04 -4.58
N TRP A 16 5.44 6.15 -4.16
CA TRP A 16 5.30 7.44 -4.87
C TRP A 16 5.89 7.41 -6.28
N LEU A 17 7.05 6.77 -6.46
CA LEU A 17 7.66 6.63 -7.79
C LEU A 17 6.78 5.81 -8.73
N ARG A 18 6.17 4.72 -8.24
CA ARG A 18 5.22 3.90 -9.01
C ARG A 18 4.03 4.75 -9.45
N ALA A 19 3.40 5.47 -8.53
CA ALA A 19 2.26 6.33 -8.83
C ALA A 19 2.62 7.42 -9.85
N ALA A 20 3.80 8.05 -9.70
CA ALA A 20 4.29 9.09 -10.61
C ALA A 20 4.55 8.55 -12.03
N VAL A 21 5.19 7.38 -12.16
CA VAL A 21 5.51 6.77 -13.47
C VAL A 21 4.24 6.33 -14.18
N LEU A 22 3.33 5.64 -13.49
CA LEU A 22 2.04 5.24 -14.06
C LEU A 22 1.22 6.45 -14.47
N GLY A 23 1.15 7.48 -13.61
CA GLY A 23 0.42 8.70 -13.93
C GLY A 23 0.99 9.47 -15.12
N ALA A 24 2.32 9.55 -15.25
CA ALA A 24 2.96 10.16 -16.41
C ALA A 24 2.67 9.38 -17.71
N ASN A 25 2.78 8.06 -17.66
CA ASN A 25 2.50 7.20 -18.80
C ASN A 25 1.05 7.33 -19.27
N ASP A 26 0.11 7.17 -18.34
CA ASP A 26 -1.31 7.23 -18.61
C ASP A 26 -1.72 8.63 -19.06
N GLY A 27 -1.17 9.68 -18.44
CA GLY A 27 -1.42 11.08 -18.82
C GLY A 27 -1.02 11.39 -20.27
N ILE A 28 0.16 10.92 -20.71
CA ILE A 28 0.64 11.12 -22.09
C ILE A 28 -0.25 10.36 -23.07
N VAL A 29 -0.47 9.06 -22.83
CA VAL A 29 -1.20 8.20 -23.77
C VAL A 29 -2.66 8.62 -23.88
N SER A 30 -3.34 8.87 -22.76
CA SER A 30 -4.75 9.25 -22.74
C SER A 30 -5.00 10.63 -23.36
N THR A 31 -4.18 11.62 -23.01
CA THR A 31 -4.32 12.99 -23.54
C THR A 31 -4.01 13.05 -25.03
N ALA A 32 -2.94 12.36 -25.48
CA ALA A 32 -2.61 12.30 -26.90
C ALA A 32 -3.69 11.59 -27.72
N SER A 33 -4.22 10.47 -27.22
CA SER A 33 -5.29 9.73 -27.88
C SER A 33 -6.59 10.54 -27.97
N LEU A 34 -6.94 11.28 -26.91
CA LEU A 34 -8.10 12.16 -26.90
C LEU A 34 -7.93 13.30 -27.92
N ILE A 35 -6.80 14.01 -27.88
CA ILE A 35 -6.49 15.10 -28.82
C ILE A 35 -6.54 14.59 -30.26
N LEU A 36 -5.97 13.42 -30.53
CA LEU A 36 -6.00 12.80 -31.86
C LEU A 36 -7.44 12.49 -32.30
N GLY A 37 -8.26 11.92 -31.42
CA GLY A 37 -9.67 11.64 -31.72
C GLY A 37 -10.49 12.90 -32.02
N VAL A 38 -10.31 13.95 -31.21
CA VAL A 38 -10.98 15.25 -31.41
C VAL A 38 -10.51 15.91 -32.70
N ALA A 39 -9.22 15.83 -33.02
CA ALA A 39 -8.67 16.35 -34.28
C ALA A 39 -9.18 15.57 -35.50
N ALA A 40 -9.27 14.24 -35.42
CA ALA A 40 -9.82 13.39 -36.48
C ALA A 40 -11.31 13.69 -36.76
N ALA A 41 -12.04 14.21 -35.77
CA ALA A 41 -13.41 14.68 -35.92
C ALA A 41 -13.53 16.09 -36.56
N HIS A 42 -12.44 16.62 -37.12
CA HIS A 42 -12.38 17.95 -37.75
C HIS A 42 -12.76 19.11 -36.81
N ALA A 43 -12.48 18.98 -35.51
CA ALA A 43 -12.70 20.06 -34.54
C ALA A 43 -11.78 21.27 -34.78
N SER A 44 -12.19 22.44 -34.29
CA SER A 44 -11.37 23.67 -34.34
C SER A 44 -10.14 23.55 -33.43
N ARG A 45 -9.10 24.35 -33.72
CA ARG A 45 -7.89 24.41 -32.87
C ARG A 45 -8.21 24.77 -31.42
N GLU A 46 -9.13 25.71 -31.22
CA GLU A 46 -9.58 26.13 -29.89
C GLU A 46 -10.25 24.97 -29.13
N ALA A 47 -11.10 24.19 -29.81
CA ALA A 47 -11.73 23.01 -29.22
C ALA A 47 -10.71 21.93 -28.87
N ILE A 48 -9.72 21.68 -29.72
CA ILE A 48 -8.64 20.72 -29.46
C ILE A 48 -7.81 21.13 -28.23
N LEU A 49 -7.42 22.40 -28.14
CA LEU A 49 -6.65 22.92 -26.99
C LEU A 49 -7.45 22.84 -25.70
N THR A 50 -8.73 23.23 -25.75
CA THR A 50 -9.63 23.17 -24.60
C THR A 50 -9.80 21.73 -24.12
N ALA A 51 -10.04 20.78 -25.03
CA ALA A 51 -10.18 19.37 -24.71
C ALA A 51 -8.90 18.78 -24.10
N GLY A 52 -7.73 19.11 -24.66
CA GLY A 52 -6.45 18.61 -24.16
C GLY A 52 -6.09 19.13 -22.76
N VAL A 53 -6.31 20.42 -22.50
CA VAL A 53 -6.08 20.99 -21.15
C VAL A 53 -7.08 20.43 -20.15
N ALA A 54 -8.36 20.35 -20.53
CA ALA A 54 -9.38 19.77 -19.67
C ALA A 54 -9.08 18.30 -19.33
N SER A 55 -8.63 17.49 -20.30
CA SER A 55 -8.30 16.09 -20.06
C SER A 55 -7.07 15.91 -19.19
N LEU A 56 -6.05 16.76 -19.36
CA LEU A 56 -4.85 16.74 -18.53
C LEU A 56 -5.19 17.04 -17.08
N VAL A 57 -5.98 18.10 -16.83
CA VAL A 57 -6.40 18.50 -15.48
C VAL A 57 -7.29 17.43 -14.86
N ALA A 58 -8.30 16.95 -15.59
CA ALA A 58 -9.22 15.93 -15.10
C ALA A 58 -8.49 14.60 -14.80
N GLY A 59 -7.58 14.18 -15.68
CA GLY A 59 -6.77 12.97 -15.50
C GLY A 59 -5.85 13.08 -14.28
N ALA A 60 -5.14 14.20 -14.13
CA ALA A 60 -4.27 14.45 -12.98
C ALA A 60 -5.04 14.46 -11.65
N MET A 61 -6.19 15.14 -11.60
CA MET A 61 -7.04 15.17 -10.40
C MET A 61 -7.60 13.79 -10.07
N SER A 62 -8.06 13.03 -11.06
CA SER A 62 -8.58 11.68 -10.87
C SER A 62 -7.52 10.73 -10.29
N MET A 63 -6.29 10.76 -10.83
CA MET A 63 -5.18 9.95 -10.32
C MET A 63 -4.76 10.35 -8.91
N ALA A 64 -4.68 11.66 -8.63
CA ALA A 64 -4.33 12.15 -7.30
C ALA A 64 -5.39 11.75 -6.25
N ALA A 65 -6.68 11.90 -6.58
CA ALA A 65 -7.77 11.48 -5.71
C ALA A 65 -7.77 9.96 -5.50
N GLY A 66 -7.55 9.18 -6.57
CA GLY A 66 -7.49 7.71 -6.49
C GLY A 66 -6.35 7.20 -5.60
N GLU A 67 -5.14 7.75 -5.74
CA GLU A 67 -4.02 7.37 -4.89
C GLU A 67 -4.23 7.82 -3.44
N TYR A 68 -4.79 9.02 -3.21
CA TYR A 68 -5.14 9.47 -1.86
C TYR A 68 -6.11 8.51 -1.17
N VAL A 69 -7.23 8.17 -1.85
CA VAL A 69 -8.24 7.25 -1.30
C VAL A 69 -7.63 5.85 -1.08
N SER A 70 -6.78 5.39 -1.99
CA SER A 70 -6.11 4.10 -1.83
C SER A 70 -5.23 4.05 -0.57
N VAL A 71 -4.41 5.08 -0.35
CA VAL A 71 -3.50 5.16 0.80
C VAL A 71 -4.29 5.36 2.09
N SER A 72 -5.34 6.20 2.10
CA SER A 72 -6.17 6.40 3.29
C SER A 72 -6.90 5.11 3.67
N SER A 73 -7.47 4.39 2.70
CA SER A 73 -8.16 3.13 2.97
C SER A 73 -7.22 2.05 3.48
N GLN A 74 -5.96 2.00 3.01
CA GLN A 74 -4.94 1.10 3.56
C GLN A 74 -4.65 1.42 5.03
N ALA A 75 -4.44 2.69 5.35
CA ALA A 75 -4.19 3.12 6.73
C ALA A 75 -5.40 2.82 7.65
N ASP A 76 -6.63 3.03 7.15
CA ASP A 76 -7.84 2.71 7.90
C ASP A 76 -8.00 1.20 8.14
N MET A 77 -7.66 0.36 7.14
CA MET A 77 -7.64 -1.10 7.28
C MET A 77 -6.59 -1.56 8.30
N GLU A 78 -5.35 -1.06 8.21
CA GLU A 78 -4.28 -1.36 9.17
C GLU A 78 -4.69 -0.98 10.60
N HIS A 79 -5.32 0.18 10.78
CA HIS A 79 -5.80 0.62 12.08
C HIS A 79 -6.94 -0.27 12.61
N ALA A 80 -7.89 -0.67 11.75
CA ALA A 80 -8.98 -1.56 12.13
C ALA A 80 -8.49 -2.97 12.51
N GLU A 81 -7.49 -3.49 11.78
CA GLU A 81 -6.83 -4.76 12.07
C GLU A 81 -6.08 -4.69 13.41
N THR A 82 -5.30 -3.63 13.64
CA THR A 82 -4.61 -3.38 14.91
C THR A 82 -5.58 -3.35 16.10
N GLU A 83 -6.74 -2.69 15.96
CA GLU A 83 -7.75 -2.65 17.02
C GLU A 83 -8.45 -3.99 17.24
N THR A 84 -8.53 -4.84 16.22
CA THR A 84 -9.08 -6.19 16.34
C THR A 84 -8.11 -7.09 17.10
N GLU A 85 -6.84 -7.11 16.67
CA GLU A 85 -5.75 -7.85 17.32
C GLU A 85 -5.62 -7.45 18.80
N ARG A 86 -5.68 -6.15 19.11
CA ARG A 86 -5.65 -5.66 20.49
C ARG A 86 -6.78 -6.25 21.34
N ARG A 87 -7.99 -6.37 20.78
CA ARG A 87 -9.14 -6.97 21.50
C ARG A 87 -8.98 -8.47 21.66
N GLU A 88 -8.45 -9.16 20.67
CA GLU A 88 -8.19 -10.60 20.71
C GLU A 88 -7.14 -10.92 21.79
N LEU A 89 -6.05 -10.15 21.85
CA LEU A 89 -5.04 -10.23 22.90
C LEU A 89 -5.59 -9.97 24.32
N GLU A 90 -6.57 -9.07 24.46
CA GLU A 90 -7.24 -8.77 25.74
C GLU A 90 -8.24 -9.86 26.15
N THR A 91 -8.87 -10.54 25.19
CA THR A 91 -9.97 -11.48 25.45
C THR A 91 -9.54 -12.94 25.53
N ASP A 92 -8.56 -13.37 24.72
CA ASP A 92 -8.04 -14.75 24.72
C ASP A 92 -6.54 -14.84 24.37
N ASN A 93 -5.70 -14.35 25.28
CA ASN A 93 -4.24 -14.39 25.13
C ASN A 93 -3.69 -15.82 24.86
N ALA A 94 -4.35 -16.86 25.37
CA ALA A 94 -3.92 -18.24 25.20
C ALA A 94 -4.18 -18.74 23.77
N ALA A 95 -5.28 -18.32 23.14
CA ALA A 95 -5.54 -18.56 21.73
C ALA A 95 -4.49 -17.86 20.86
N GLU A 96 -4.18 -16.59 21.12
CA GLU A 96 -3.20 -15.82 20.33
C GLU A 96 -1.78 -16.41 20.41
N HIS A 97 -1.35 -16.86 21.60
CA HIS A 97 -0.09 -17.60 21.75
C HIS A 97 -0.01 -18.82 20.84
N LYS A 98 -1.11 -19.56 20.74
CA LYS A 98 -1.21 -20.76 19.92
C LYS A 98 -1.27 -20.42 18.44
N GLU A 99 -1.95 -19.34 18.08
CA GLU A 99 -1.96 -18.79 16.72
C GLU A 99 -0.56 -18.44 16.24
N LEU A 100 0.16 -17.60 16.99
CA LEU A 100 1.52 -17.20 16.65
C LEU A 100 2.48 -18.39 16.56
N ALA A 101 2.40 -19.32 17.52
CA ALA A 101 3.19 -20.56 17.46
C ALA A 101 2.86 -21.38 16.19
N ASN A 102 1.59 -21.47 15.78
CA ASN A 102 1.20 -22.15 14.56
C ASN A 102 1.72 -21.45 13.30
N ILE A 103 1.79 -20.11 13.27
CA ILE A 103 2.42 -19.35 12.17
C ILE A 103 3.88 -19.78 12.02
N TYR A 104 4.62 -19.85 13.12
CA TYR A 104 6.02 -20.24 13.11
C TYR A 104 6.24 -21.72 12.77
N ILE A 105 5.35 -22.62 13.20
CA ILE A 105 5.35 -24.03 12.75
C ILE A 105 5.18 -24.10 11.24
N LYS A 106 4.22 -23.36 10.66
CA LYS A 106 4.01 -23.32 9.20
C LYS A 106 5.23 -22.75 8.46
N ARG A 107 5.99 -21.85 9.09
CA ARG A 107 7.27 -21.32 8.57
C ARG A 107 8.44 -22.31 8.70
N GLY A 108 8.24 -23.47 9.36
CA GLY A 108 9.19 -24.58 9.42
C GLY A 108 9.85 -24.82 10.77
N LEU A 109 9.43 -24.12 11.83
CA LEU A 109 9.95 -24.35 13.18
C LEU A 109 9.34 -25.62 13.80
N THR A 110 10.08 -26.28 14.68
CA THR A 110 9.54 -27.38 15.48
C THR A 110 8.49 -26.86 16.46
N PRO A 111 7.51 -27.67 16.89
CA PRO A 111 6.47 -27.22 17.83
C PRO A 111 7.03 -26.64 19.13
N GLN A 112 8.07 -27.27 19.72
CA GLN A 112 8.74 -26.73 20.90
C GLN A 112 9.32 -25.33 20.63
N LEU A 113 10.13 -25.19 19.57
CA LEU A 113 10.81 -23.92 19.30
C LEU A 113 9.82 -22.80 18.92
N ALA A 114 8.76 -23.13 18.18
CA ALA A 114 7.72 -22.16 17.83
C ALA A 114 6.95 -21.65 19.06
N THR A 115 6.70 -22.53 20.04
CA THR A 115 6.09 -22.14 21.32
C THR A 115 7.00 -21.20 22.11
N ASP A 116 8.30 -21.53 22.18
CA ASP A 116 9.29 -20.68 22.88
C ASP A 116 9.45 -19.32 22.19
N VAL A 117 9.42 -19.28 20.85
CA VAL A 117 9.47 -18.05 20.05
C VAL A 117 8.23 -17.20 20.29
N ALA A 118 7.02 -17.78 20.21
CA ALA A 118 5.78 -17.06 20.45
C ALA A 118 5.76 -16.44 21.86
N ALA A 119 6.19 -17.19 22.88
CA ALA A 119 6.26 -16.70 24.25
C ALA A 119 7.23 -15.53 24.44
N GLN A 120 8.41 -15.62 23.83
CA GLN A 120 9.41 -14.55 23.93
C GLN A 120 8.98 -13.29 23.16
N LEU A 121 8.39 -13.44 21.97
CA LEU A 121 7.93 -12.31 21.16
C LEU A 121 6.73 -11.62 21.81
N MET A 122 5.74 -12.38 22.27
CA MET A 122 4.56 -11.80 22.94
C MET A 122 4.89 -11.16 24.30
N ALA A 123 5.93 -11.63 24.98
CA ALA A 123 6.42 -10.98 26.20
C ALA A 123 7.17 -9.66 25.92
N HIS A 124 7.76 -9.50 24.74
CA HIS A 124 8.42 -8.27 24.33
C HIS A 124 7.40 -7.25 23.81
N ASP A 125 6.60 -7.65 22.82
CA ASP A 125 5.51 -6.86 22.24
C ASP A 125 4.51 -7.79 21.56
N ALA A 126 3.37 -8.04 22.20
CA ALA A 126 2.36 -8.96 21.69
C ALA A 126 1.64 -8.44 20.43
N LEU A 127 1.58 -7.12 20.24
CA LEU A 127 0.89 -6.51 19.11
C LEU A 127 1.82 -6.49 17.87
N ASP A 128 3.10 -6.18 18.04
CA ASP A 128 4.10 -6.22 16.96
C ASP A 128 4.50 -7.66 16.58
N ALA A 129 4.24 -8.64 17.45
CA ALA A 129 4.58 -10.04 17.20
C ALA A 129 3.67 -10.73 16.16
N HIS A 130 2.47 -10.21 15.92
CA HIS A 130 1.50 -10.72 14.95
C HIS A 130 1.68 -10.02 13.59
#